data_AF-A0A7Y4VJ11-F1
#
_entry.id   AF-A0A7Y4VJ11-F1
#
_cell.length_a   1.000
_cell.length_b   1.000
_cell.length_c   1.000
_cell.angle_alpha   90.00
_cell.angle_beta   90.00
_cell.angle_gamma   90.00
#
_symmetry.space_group_name_H-M   'P 1'
#
loop_
_entity.id
_entity.type
_entity.pdbx_description
1 polymer ?
#
loop_
_entity_poly.entity_id
_entity_poly.type
_entity_poly.pdbx_seq_one_letter_code
_entity_poly.pdbx_strand_id
1 'polypeptide(L)'
;METSKLYHYCKLSTAIEHILPTKRLLLNTLGRTNDPREKKSFVFAGSSMNASDLAHPTNWSSKISGEIRSDCKILCFCGDHSPYFGYELSRMWALYGENHRGVCIELDKGKFLEENQDKILKELFRPITYYTLDVSKPIIHRKIDFDRINKIGLKEYVQNEFRPENIEYLFFTISGQLKQVEI
;
A
#
# COMPACT_ATOMS: atom_id res chain seq x y z
N MET A 1 -22.03 -7.30 1.73
CA MET A 1 -21.79 -8.76 1.56
C MET A 1 -20.31 -8.95 1.36
N GLU A 2 -19.69 -9.90 2.05
CA GLU A 2 -18.28 -10.23 1.83
C GLU A 2 -18.14 -10.87 0.44
N THR A 3 -17.27 -10.32 -0.42
CA THR A 3 -17.08 -10.85 -1.78
C THR A 3 -16.35 -12.18 -1.72
N SER A 4 -16.92 -13.23 -2.31
CA SER A 4 -16.29 -14.56 -2.38
C SER A 4 -15.14 -14.62 -3.40
N LYS A 5 -15.03 -13.61 -4.25
CA LYS A 5 -14.04 -13.50 -5.32
C LYS A 5 -13.06 -12.35 -5.10
N LEU A 6 -11.84 -12.56 -5.57
CA LEU A 6 -10.78 -11.55 -5.67
C LEU A 6 -10.37 -11.41 -7.13
N TYR A 7 -10.09 -10.18 -7.54
CA TYR A 7 -9.67 -9.88 -8.91
C TYR A 7 -8.32 -9.18 -8.92
N HIS A 8 -7.39 -9.72 -9.68
CA HIS A 8 -6.05 -9.17 -9.86
C HIS A 8 -5.80 -8.79 -11.31
N TYR A 9 -5.51 -7.52 -11.54
CA TYR A 9 -5.22 -6.97 -12.87
C TYR A 9 -3.73 -6.90 -13.10
N CYS A 10 -3.27 -7.38 -14.25
CA CYS A 10 -1.87 -7.29 -14.63
C CYS A 10 -1.69 -7.23 -16.16
N LYS A 11 -0.43 -7.07 -16.60
CA LYS A 11 -0.06 -7.14 -18.01
C LYS A 11 -0.20 -8.55 -18.53
N LEU A 12 -0.53 -8.68 -19.82
CA LEU A 12 -0.65 -10.00 -20.47
C LEU A 12 0.67 -10.78 -20.39
N SER A 13 1.80 -10.12 -20.66
CA SER A 13 3.14 -10.72 -20.55
C SER A 13 3.43 -11.23 -19.14
N THR A 14 3.11 -10.44 -18.11
CA THR A 14 3.29 -10.85 -16.71
C THR A 14 2.51 -12.12 -16.37
N ALA A 15 1.28 -12.22 -16.87
CA ALA A 15 0.48 -13.42 -16.66
C ALA A 15 1.09 -14.65 -17.35
N ILE A 16 1.44 -14.53 -18.64
CA ILE A 16 1.95 -15.65 -19.44
C ILE A 16 3.34 -16.09 -18.99
N GLU A 17 4.25 -15.16 -18.70
CA GLU A 17 5.66 -15.45 -18.44
C GLU A 17 5.93 -15.85 -16.99
N HIS A 18 5.11 -15.39 -16.05
CA HIS A 18 5.40 -15.54 -14.62
C HIS A 18 4.28 -16.17 -13.81
N ILE A 19 3.04 -15.70 -13.97
CA ILE A 19 1.94 -16.14 -13.08
C ILE A 19 1.42 -17.51 -13.49
N LEU A 20 1.00 -17.70 -14.74
CA LEU A 20 0.38 -18.94 -15.20
C LEU A 20 1.31 -20.16 -15.11
N PRO A 21 2.61 -20.08 -15.49
CA PRO A 21 3.50 -21.23 -15.41
C PRO A 21 3.80 -21.66 -13.97
N THR A 22 3.88 -20.70 -13.05
CA THR A 22 4.26 -20.97 -11.66
C THR A 22 3.07 -21.11 -10.72
N LYS A 23 1.88 -20.68 -11.18
CA LYS A 23 0.66 -20.50 -10.37
C LYS A 23 0.89 -19.63 -9.13
N ARG A 24 1.80 -18.64 -9.23
CA ARG A 24 2.12 -17.71 -8.14
C ARG A 24 1.91 -16.28 -8.62
N LEU A 25 1.23 -15.49 -7.80
CA LEU A 25 1.09 -14.06 -8.02
C LEU A 25 2.40 -13.35 -7.70
N LEU A 26 2.68 -12.28 -8.46
CA LEU A 26 3.86 -11.47 -8.24
C LEU A 26 3.56 -10.32 -7.28
N LEU A 27 4.43 -10.15 -6.29
CA LEU A 27 4.43 -8.96 -5.45
C LEU A 27 5.15 -7.83 -6.19
N ASN A 28 4.54 -6.66 -6.24
CA ASN A 28 5.16 -5.47 -6.82
C ASN A 28 5.69 -4.56 -5.71
N THR A 29 6.78 -3.83 -5.97
CA THR A 29 7.25 -2.81 -5.02
C THR A 29 6.23 -1.70 -4.91
N LEU A 30 5.99 -1.19 -3.70
CA LEU A 30 5.06 -0.08 -3.44
C LEU A 30 5.37 1.14 -4.32
N GLY A 31 6.64 1.44 -4.59
CA GLY A 31 7.02 2.56 -5.47
C GLY A 31 6.59 2.43 -6.94
N ARG A 32 6.12 1.26 -7.38
CA ARG A 32 5.72 0.97 -8.78
C ARG A 32 4.22 0.85 -8.98
N THR A 33 3.44 1.15 -7.96
CA THR A 33 1.98 1.09 -8.02
C THR A 33 1.42 2.36 -8.67
N ASN A 34 0.15 2.30 -9.08
CA ASN A 34 -0.51 3.43 -9.73
C ASN A 34 -1.36 4.29 -8.78
N ASP A 35 -1.37 3.98 -7.48
CA ASP A 35 -2.12 4.77 -6.51
C ASP A 35 -1.44 6.14 -6.23
N PRO A 36 -2.19 7.26 -6.30
CA PRO A 36 -1.65 8.59 -6.03
C PRO A 36 -1.02 8.77 -4.64
N ARG A 37 -1.49 8.07 -3.60
CA ARG A 37 -0.89 8.14 -2.26
C ARG A 37 0.47 7.47 -2.25
N GLU A 38 0.59 6.32 -2.88
CA GLU A 38 1.84 5.55 -2.92
C GLU A 38 2.92 6.32 -3.73
N LYS A 39 2.51 7.24 -4.61
CA LYS A 39 3.39 8.19 -5.32
C LYS A 39 3.70 9.49 -4.55
N LYS A 40 2.90 9.90 -3.56
CA LYS A 40 3.13 11.12 -2.75
C LYS A 40 3.98 10.82 -1.52
N SER A 41 5.00 11.65 -1.25
CA SER A 41 5.84 11.47 -0.06
C SER A 41 5.01 11.65 1.21
N PHE A 42 5.19 10.75 2.16
CA PHE A 42 4.58 10.89 3.48
C PHE A 42 5.23 12.07 4.21
N VAL A 43 4.40 12.89 4.84
CA VAL A 43 4.87 14.05 5.61
C VAL A 43 4.96 13.67 7.08
N PHE A 44 6.14 13.85 7.64
CA PHE A 44 6.46 13.44 9.00
C PHE A 44 6.99 14.63 9.81
N ALA A 45 6.72 14.64 11.11
CA ALA A 45 7.29 15.60 12.05
C ALA A 45 8.56 15.01 12.67
N GLY A 46 9.59 15.83 12.88
CA GLY A 46 10.78 15.42 13.61
C GLY A 46 10.62 15.55 15.12
N SER A 47 11.05 14.56 15.89
CA SER A 47 11.41 14.72 17.30
C SER A 47 12.93 14.72 17.43
N SER A 48 13.49 15.65 18.22
CA SER A 48 14.94 15.81 18.40
C SER A 48 15.68 16.14 17.10
N MET A 49 15.45 17.33 16.54
CA MET A 49 16.19 17.80 15.35
C MET A 49 17.32 18.73 15.78
N ASN A 50 18.54 18.45 15.30
CA ASN A 50 19.63 19.42 15.41
C ASN A 50 19.37 20.61 14.46
N ALA A 51 20.02 21.75 14.71
CA ALA A 51 19.85 22.95 13.88
C ALA A 51 20.14 22.71 12.38
N SER A 52 21.04 21.79 12.05
CA SER A 52 21.34 21.36 10.68
C SER A 52 20.21 20.55 10.04
N ASP A 53 19.45 19.78 10.82
CA ASP A 53 18.33 19.00 10.33
C ASP A 53 17.09 19.87 10.11
N LEU A 54 16.91 20.93 10.92
CA LEU A 54 15.87 21.94 10.75
C LEU A 54 15.97 22.70 9.42
N ALA A 55 17.17 22.76 8.82
CA ALA A 55 17.38 23.40 7.53
C ALA A 55 16.81 22.59 6.35
N HIS A 56 16.58 21.26 6.52
CA HIS A 56 16.15 20.36 5.42
C HIS A 56 15.08 19.31 5.81
N PRO A 57 13.96 19.67 6.49
CA PRO A 57 12.93 18.72 6.91
C PRO A 57 12.26 17.96 5.75
N THR A 58 12.15 18.58 4.57
CA THR A 58 11.58 17.95 3.36
C THR A 58 12.44 16.82 2.80
N ASN A 59 13.75 16.79 3.11
CA ASN A 59 14.67 15.75 2.64
C ASN A 59 14.42 14.41 3.36
N TRP A 60 14.15 14.44 4.66
CA TRP A 60 13.98 13.23 5.46
C TRP A 60 12.67 12.49 5.18
N SER A 61 11.57 13.23 5.02
CA SER A 61 10.30 12.66 4.55
C SER A 61 10.45 11.94 3.20
N SER A 62 11.22 12.52 2.28
CA SER A 62 11.53 11.91 0.99
C SER A 62 12.37 10.63 1.15
N LYS A 63 13.42 10.67 1.97
CA LYS A 63 14.30 9.51 2.23
C LYS A 63 13.54 8.34 2.85
N ILE A 64 12.77 8.58 3.91
CA ILE A 64 11.96 7.53 4.56
C ILE A 64 10.90 6.99 3.59
N SER A 65 10.21 7.87 2.86
CA SER A 65 9.26 7.42 1.84
C SER A 65 9.93 6.59 0.75
N GLY A 66 11.16 6.94 0.37
CA GLY A 66 12.00 6.18 -0.56
C GLY A 66 12.27 4.76 -0.04
N GLU A 67 12.75 4.64 1.19
CA GLU A 67 13.03 3.33 1.82
C GLU A 67 11.77 2.46 1.90
N ILE A 68 10.64 3.03 2.33
CA ILE A 68 9.36 2.30 2.39
C ILE A 68 8.95 1.80 1.00
N ARG A 69 9.09 2.65 -0.03
CA ARG A 69 8.69 2.32 -1.41
C ARG A 69 9.55 1.24 -2.05
N SER A 70 10.84 1.20 -1.74
CA SER A 70 11.77 0.21 -2.29
C SER A 70 11.71 -1.13 -1.57
N ASP A 71 11.51 -1.13 -0.26
CA ASP A 71 11.56 -2.32 0.57
C ASP A 71 10.22 -3.06 0.64
N CYS A 72 9.11 -2.33 0.64
CA CYS A 72 7.80 -2.93 0.79
C CYS A 72 7.28 -3.43 -0.56
N LYS A 73 6.90 -4.70 -0.60
CA LYS A 73 6.19 -5.31 -1.72
C LYS A 73 4.74 -5.55 -1.35
N ILE A 74 3.85 -5.32 -2.29
CA ILE A 74 2.41 -5.45 -2.10
C ILE A 74 1.78 -6.26 -3.22
N LEU A 75 0.60 -6.80 -2.92
CA LEU A 75 -0.30 -7.43 -3.86
C LEU A 75 -1.69 -6.86 -3.60
N CYS A 76 -2.31 -6.32 -4.65
CA CYS A 76 -3.61 -5.69 -4.55
C CYS A 76 -4.64 -6.49 -5.32
N PHE A 77 -5.85 -6.51 -4.76
CA PHE A 77 -7.04 -7.08 -5.35
C PHE A 77 -8.17 -6.05 -5.31
N CYS A 78 -9.12 -6.17 -6.22
CA CYS A 78 -10.45 -5.61 -6.02
C CYS A 78 -11.47 -6.74 -5.81
N GLY A 79 -12.60 -6.39 -5.18
CA GLY A 79 -13.77 -7.25 -5.11
C GLY A 79 -14.83 -6.81 -6.12
N ASP A 80 -15.98 -7.49 -6.08
CA ASP A 80 -17.18 -7.03 -6.77
C ASP A 80 -17.67 -5.70 -6.20
N HIS A 81 -18.25 -4.87 -7.06
CA HIS A 81 -18.88 -3.61 -6.69
C HIS A 81 -20.23 -3.51 -7.38
N SER A 82 -21.26 -4.04 -6.71
CA SER A 82 -22.62 -4.16 -7.25
C SER A 82 -23.08 -2.87 -7.95
N PRO A 83 -23.60 -2.94 -9.18
CA PRO A 83 -24.01 -4.16 -9.91
C PRO A 83 -22.89 -4.88 -10.67
N TYR A 84 -21.65 -4.38 -10.60
CA TYR A 84 -20.54 -4.86 -11.43
C TYR A 84 -19.71 -5.94 -10.73
N PHE A 85 -19.31 -6.94 -11.51
CA PHE A 85 -18.25 -7.85 -11.10
C PHE A 85 -16.90 -7.14 -11.11
N GLY A 86 -15.97 -7.60 -10.27
CA GLY A 86 -14.67 -6.95 -10.14
C GLY A 86 -13.85 -6.95 -11.43
N TYR A 87 -14.11 -7.85 -12.40
CA TYR A 87 -13.49 -7.84 -13.73
C TYR A 87 -14.07 -6.80 -14.70
N GLU A 88 -15.19 -6.16 -14.38
CA GLU A 88 -15.87 -5.16 -15.24
C GLU A 88 -15.43 -3.73 -14.93
N LEU A 89 -14.56 -3.53 -13.93
CA LEU A 89 -14.16 -2.22 -13.45
C LEU A 89 -13.23 -1.51 -14.46
N SER A 90 -13.80 -0.66 -15.31
CA SER A 90 -13.09 0.05 -16.39
C SER A 90 -11.84 0.81 -15.90
N ARG A 91 -11.90 1.43 -14.72
CA ARG A 91 -10.74 2.14 -14.12
C ARG A 91 -9.60 1.18 -13.77
N MET A 92 -9.90 -0.05 -13.37
CA MET A 92 -8.89 -1.07 -13.08
C MET A 92 -8.22 -1.55 -14.37
N TRP A 93 -8.97 -1.71 -15.44
CA TRP A 93 -8.41 -2.00 -16.77
C TRP A 93 -7.49 -0.89 -17.28
N ALA A 94 -7.87 0.38 -17.10
CA ALA A 94 -7.05 1.51 -17.50
C ALA A 94 -5.74 1.59 -16.70
N LEU A 95 -5.82 1.45 -15.37
CA LEU A 95 -4.67 1.66 -14.47
C LEU A 95 -3.78 0.43 -14.27
N TYR A 96 -4.36 -0.77 -14.25
CA TYR A 96 -3.67 -2.01 -13.87
C TYR A 96 -3.73 -3.08 -14.97
N GLY A 97 -4.77 -3.07 -15.81
CA GLY A 97 -4.92 -3.97 -16.97
C GLY A 97 -4.24 -3.46 -18.24
N GLU A 98 -3.07 -2.82 -18.12
CA GLU A 98 -2.24 -2.36 -19.25
C GLU A 98 -3.01 -1.50 -20.29
N ASN A 99 -3.81 -0.55 -19.81
CA ASN A 99 -4.68 0.26 -20.66
C ASN A 99 -5.60 -0.61 -21.53
N HIS A 100 -6.37 -1.49 -20.89
CA HIS A 100 -7.33 -2.42 -21.52
C HIS A 100 -6.73 -3.53 -22.40
N ARG A 101 -5.43 -3.80 -22.30
CA ARG A 101 -4.75 -4.84 -23.11
C ARG A 101 -4.19 -6.01 -22.29
N GLY A 102 -4.27 -5.89 -20.96
CA GLY A 102 -3.76 -6.88 -20.02
C GLY A 102 -4.77 -8.00 -19.76
N VAL A 103 -4.73 -8.54 -18.55
CA VAL A 103 -5.66 -9.57 -18.10
C VAL A 103 -6.16 -9.28 -16.68
N CYS A 104 -7.33 -9.84 -16.37
CA CYS A 104 -7.88 -9.90 -15.02
C CYS A 104 -7.95 -11.37 -14.59
N ILE A 105 -7.29 -11.71 -13.48
CA ILE A 105 -7.31 -13.03 -12.88
C ILE A 105 -8.34 -13.03 -11.75
N GLU A 106 -9.37 -13.86 -11.89
CA GLU A 106 -10.36 -14.12 -10.84
C GLU A 106 -9.87 -15.27 -9.95
N LEU A 107 -9.97 -15.10 -8.64
CA LEU A 107 -9.59 -16.08 -7.63
C LEU A 107 -10.73 -16.28 -6.63
N ASP A 108 -10.88 -17.52 -6.18
CA ASP A 108 -11.68 -17.83 -5.00
C ASP A 108 -10.96 -17.30 -3.75
N LYS A 109 -11.59 -16.36 -3.03
CA LYS A 109 -10.99 -15.71 -1.85
C LYS A 109 -10.70 -16.71 -0.74
N GLY A 110 -11.62 -17.65 -0.50
CA GLY A 110 -11.49 -18.63 0.58
C GLY A 110 -10.31 -19.55 0.33
N LYS A 111 -10.25 -20.14 -0.86
CA LYS A 111 -9.13 -21.02 -1.27
C LYS A 111 -7.80 -20.28 -1.29
N PHE A 112 -7.78 -19.05 -1.81
CA PHE A 112 -6.56 -18.24 -1.82
C PHE A 112 -6.01 -18.02 -0.41
N LEU A 113 -6.87 -17.70 0.56
CA LEU A 113 -6.46 -17.50 1.95
C LEU A 113 -6.04 -18.80 2.63
N GLU A 114 -6.72 -19.91 2.35
CA GLU A 114 -6.38 -21.23 2.88
C GLU A 114 -5.00 -21.69 2.39
N GLU A 115 -4.74 -21.61 1.09
CA GLU A 115 -3.48 -22.03 0.46
C GLU A 115 -2.28 -21.15 0.86
N ASN A 116 -2.54 -19.94 1.39
CA ASN A 116 -1.52 -18.96 1.75
C ASN A 116 -1.56 -18.56 3.23
N GLN A 117 -2.23 -19.33 4.08
CA GLN A 117 -2.40 -19.03 5.51
C GLN A 117 -1.08 -18.89 6.28
N ASP A 118 -0.01 -19.54 5.83
CA ASP A 118 1.34 -19.49 6.38
C ASP A 118 2.15 -18.27 5.89
N LYS A 119 1.70 -17.63 4.81
CA LYS A 119 2.39 -16.50 4.14
C LYS A 119 1.69 -15.17 4.34
N ILE A 120 0.38 -15.20 4.63
CA ILE A 120 -0.45 -14.01 4.77
C ILE A 120 -0.83 -13.85 6.23
N LEU A 121 -0.37 -12.76 6.83
CA LEU A 121 -0.92 -12.28 8.09
C LEU A 121 -2.35 -11.81 7.82
N LYS A 122 -3.34 -12.51 8.38
CA LYS A 122 -4.76 -12.27 8.12
C LYS A 122 -5.18 -10.84 8.47
N GLU A 123 -4.56 -10.25 9.47
CA GLU A 123 -4.76 -8.87 9.91
C GLU A 123 -4.38 -7.84 8.83
N LEU A 124 -3.45 -8.21 7.94
CA LEU A 124 -2.99 -7.36 6.85
C LEU A 124 -3.74 -7.62 5.54
N PHE A 125 -4.50 -8.71 5.45
CA PHE A 125 -5.35 -9.00 4.30
C PHE A 125 -6.75 -8.41 4.50
N ARG A 126 -6.91 -7.13 4.19
CA ARG A 126 -8.18 -6.42 4.37
C ARG A 126 -8.38 -5.30 3.35
N PRO A 127 -9.62 -4.84 3.15
CA PRO A 127 -9.91 -3.69 2.30
C PRO A 127 -9.18 -2.44 2.77
N ILE A 128 -8.77 -1.60 1.82
CA ILE A 128 -8.23 -0.27 2.12
C ILE A 128 -9.39 0.67 2.45
N THR A 129 -9.24 1.48 3.49
CA THR A 129 -10.27 2.46 3.86
C THR A 129 -9.97 3.83 3.26
N TYR A 130 -10.94 4.35 2.51
CA TYR A 130 -10.90 5.72 2.01
C TYR A 130 -11.48 6.65 3.07
N TYR A 131 -10.63 7.55 3.57
CA TYR A 131 -11.06 8.59 4.49
C TYR A 131 -11.32 9.88 3.71
N THR A 132 -12.22 10.72 4.20
CA THR A 132 -12.32 12.13 3.82
C THR A 132 -11.57 12.96 4.84
N LEU A 133 -10.86 13.99 4.37
CA LEU A 133 -10.09 14.86 5.25
C LEU A 133 -11.04 15.75 6.04
N ASP A 134 -11.04 15.59 7.36
CA ASP A 134 -11.79 16.44 8.27
C ASP A 134 -10.95 17.66 8.65
N VAL A 135 -11.17 18.78 7.95
CA VAL A 135 -10.46 20.06 8.18
C VAL A 135 -10.70 20.65 9.57
N SER A 136 -11.70 20.15 10.33
CA SER A 136 -11.97 20.60 11.70
C SER A 136 -11.04 19.99 12.74
N LYS A 137 -10.30 18.93 12.38
CA LYS A 137 -9.36 18.24 13.28
C LYS A 137 -7.92 18.63 12.96
N PRO A 138 -7.05 18.73 13.99
CA PRO A 138 -5.64 18.96 13.76
C PRO A 138 -5.05 17.81 12.95
N ILE A 139 -4.18 18.13 11.99
CA ILE A 139 -3.44 17.14 11.22
C ILE A 139 -2.55 16.36 12.20
N ILE A 140 -2.81 15.07 12.39
CA ILE A 140 -1.90 14.23 13.18
C ILE A 140 -0.69 13.90 12.33
N HIS A 141 0.45 14.46 12.71
CA HIS A 141 1.74 14.14 12.13
C HIS A 141 2.32 12.88 12.78
N ARG A 142 2.93 11.99 11.98
CA ARG A 142 3.75 10.90 12.51
C ARG A 142 5.14 11.42 12.82
N LYS A 143 5.66 11.04 13.99
CA LYS A 143 6.97 11.50 14.48
C LYS A 143 8.07 10.57 13.98
N ILE A 144 9.21 11.16 13.63
CA ILE A 144 10.46 10.46 13.36
C ILE A 144 11.43 10.74 14.49
N ASP A 145 12.07 9.69 14.98
CA ASP A 145 13.13 9.77 15.97
C ASP A 145 14.50 9.81 15.27
N PHE A 146 15.09 11.00 15.20
CA PHE A 146 16.39 11.18 14.56
C PHE A 146 17.56 10.63 15.37
N ASP A 147 17.44 10.60 16.71
CA ASP A 147 18.48 10.03 17.56
C ASP A 147 18.57 8.52 17.34
N ARG A 148 17.43 7.85 17.17
CA ARG A 148 17.38 6.44 16.75
C ARG A 148 18.00 6.25 15.37
N ILE A 149 17.60 7.04 14.36
CA ILE A 149 18.17 6.96 13.01
C ILE A 149 19.69 7.10 13.03
N ASN A 150 20.23 8.06 13.78
CA ASN A 150 21.67 8.28 13.89
C ASN A 150 22.38 7.10 14.57
N LYS A 151 21.70 6.41 15.50
CA LYS A 151 22.26 5.27 16.24
C LYS A 151 22.25 3.96 15.45
N ILE A 152 21.17 3.65 14.73
CA ILE A 152 20.97 2.34 14.10
C ILE A 152 20.94 2.38 12.56
N GLY A 153 20.89 3.58 11.98
CA GLY A 153 20.77 3.80 10.54
C GLY A 153 19.32 3.89 10.06
N LEU A 154 19.12 4.63 8.97
CA LEU A 154 17.80 4.89 8.39
C LEU A 154 17.05 3.61 8.03
N LYS A 155 17.71 2.68 7.32
CA LYS A 155 17.06 1.45 6.84
C LYS A 155 16.57 0.59 8.00
N GLU A 156 17.43 0.34 8.98
CA GLU A 156 17.12 -0.44 10.17
C GLU A 156 15.95 0.16 10.96
N TYR A 157 16.01 1.49 11.20
CA TYR A 157 14.93 2.23 11.86
C TYR A 157 13.60 2.11 11.11
N VAL A 158 13.60 2.34 9.79
CA VAL A 158 12.38 2.26 8.99
C VAL A 158 11.78 0.86 9.01
N GLN A 159 12.61 -0.17 8.87
CA GLN A 159 12.16 -1.55 8.74
C GLN A 159 11.62 -2.14 10.04
N ASN A 160 12.29 -1.85 11.17
CA ASN A 160 12.11 -2.59 12.42
C ASN A 160 11.42 -1.76 13.52
N GLU A 161 11.38 -0.43 13.41
CA GLU A 161 10.72 0.45 14.40
C GLU A 161 9.56 1.20 13.77
N PHE A 162 9.86 2.07 12.80
CA PHE A 162 8.86 2.99 12.26
C PHE A 162 7.70 2.30 11.54
N ARG A 163 8.00 1.35 10.64
CA ARG A 163 6.96 0.67 9.85
C ARG A 163 6.01 -0.18 10.70
N PRO A 164 6.49 -1.05 11.62
CA PRO A 164 5.60 -1.81 12.50
C PRO A 164 4.63 -0.92 13.30
N GLU A 165 5.10 0.20 13.83
CA GLU A 165 4.28 1.14 14.60
C GLU A 165 3.25 1.90 13.76
N ASN A 166 3.50 2.04 12.44
CA ASN A 166 2.72 2.90 11.56
C ASN A 166 2.00 2.14 10.44
N ILE A 167 1.86 0.82 10.54
CA ILE A 167 1.35 -0.05 9.46
C ILE A 167 -0.03 0.39 8.93
N GLU A 168 -0.95 0.76 9.82
CA GLU A 168 -2.30 1.27 9.50
C GLU A 168 -2.25 2.53 8.65
N TYR A 169 -1.42 3.47 9.08
CA TYR A 169 -1.25 4.74 8.40
C TYR A 169 -0.56 4.53 7.05
N LEU A 170 0.45 3.67 6.97
CA LEU A 170 1.23 3.51 5.75
C LEU A 170 0.46 2.79 4.63
N PHE A 171 -0.29 1.74 4.96
CA PHE A 171 -0.83 0.82 3.95
C PHE A 171 -2.37 0.74 3.88
N PHE A 172 -3.10 1.22 4.89
CA PHE A 172 -4.56 1.00 4.98
C PHE A 172 -5.40 2.28 4.99
N THR A 173 -4.75 3.43 4.80
CA THR A 173 -5.38 4.75 4.78
C THR A 173 -5.07 5.39 3.42
N ILE A 174 -6.01 6.08 2.73
CA ILE A 174 -5.72 6.77 1.45
C ILE A 174 -5.74 8.32 1.50
N SER A 175 -6.25 8.94 2.57
CA SER A 175 -6.10 10.40 2.81
C SER A 175 -5.83 10.69 4.28
N GLY A 176 -5.39 11.92 4.61
CA GLY A 176 -5.18 12.33 6.00
C GLY A 176 -6.47 12.31 6.81
N GLN A 177 -6.67 11.20 7.54
CA GLN A 177 -7.48 11.01 8.75
C GLN A 177 -9.03 10.99 8.67
N LEU A 178 -9.54 9.78 8.98
CA LEU A 178 -10.58 9.41 9.95
C LEU A 178 -11.98 10.05 9.86
N LYS A 179 -12.74 9.59 8.86
CA LYS A 179 -14.10 9.03 9.07
C LYS A 179 -14.29 7.75 8.24
N GLN A 180 -14.75 6.66 8.87
CA GLN A 180 -15.20 5.48 8.12
C GLN A 180 -16.45 5.89 7.34
N VAL A 181 -16.41 5.78 6.01
CA VAL A 181 -17.60 5.87 5.18
C VAL A 181 -18.07 4.45 4.97
N GLU A 182 -19.24 4.11 5.49
CA GLU A 182 -19.97 2.94 5.01
C GLU A 182 -20.33 3.21 3.56
N ILE A 183 -19.77 2.41 2.65
CA ILE A 183 -20.22 2.28 1.26
C ILE A 183 -21.05 1.02 1.18
#